data_AF-X0W3Q6-F1
#
_entry.id   AF-X0W3Q6-F1
#
_cell.length_a   1.000
_cell.length_b   1.000
_cell.length_c   1.000
_cell.angle_alpha   90.00
_cell.angle_beta   90.00
_cell.angle_gamma   90.00
#
_symmetry.space_group_name_H-M   'P 1'
#
loop_
_entity.id
_entity.type
_entity.pdbx_description
1 polymer ?
#
loop_
_entity_poly.entity_id
_entity_poly.type
_entity_poly.pdbx_seq_one_letter_code
_entity_poly.pdbx_strand_id
1 'polypeptide(L)'
;MEFIEAFHLIESSLYESSNERRLSLLDKSLDVILTETYEKMLHYAHNLKSPITMLHMLGVILPILGLVILPLVVNFMGNVKWYHLAMGYNVALPISVYLLGKKILATRPTGYGDTDTSDANPNLKKYKDVIINLAGLEIRLNPIIFSVFIGIVFLLIGFSPLIMHAAGIPDIPLYGEDSTSPCGGMFCLLGYKESTAPETLGQIVGPYGLGAAMLSLFIVLGAGLSIGIYYKLRSKNIIKIRERSKKLEAEFAS
;
A
#
# COMPACT_ATOMS: atom_id res chain seq x y z
N MET A 1 29.49 17.90 11.83
CA MET A 1 30.41 18.97 12.22
C MET A 1 29.61 20.26 12.30
N GLU A 2 29.06 20.75 11.20
CA GLU A 2 28.12 21.90 11.09
C GLU A 2 27.09 22.14 12.22
N PHE A 3 26.30 21.12 12.58
CA PHE A 3 25.31 21.25 13.67
C PHE A 3 25.98 21.51 15.03
N ILE A 4 27.15 20.90 15.24
CA ILE A 4 27.95 21.05 16.45
C ILE A 4 28.55 22.45 16.49
N GLU A 5 29.01 22.97 15.35
CA GLU A 5 29.53 24.34 15.24
C GLU A 5 28.45 25.39 15.56
N ALA A 6 27.25 25.23 15.01
CA ALA A 6 26.14 26.10 15.38
C ALA A 6 25.77 26.01 16.87
N PHE A 7 25.82 24.81 17.45
CA PHE A 7 25.62 24.63 18.89
C PHE A 7 26.72 25.28 19.72
N HIS A 8 27.98 25.21 19.29
CA HIS A 8 29.09 25.90 19.94
C HIS A 8 28.97 27.42 19.82
N LEU A 9 28.43 27.94 18.71
CA LEU A 9 28.14 29.38 18.58
C LEU A 9 27.03 29.81 19.56
N ILE A 10 25.99 29.00 19.72
CA ILE A 10 24.93 29.23 20.72
C ILE A 10 25.52 29.17 22.14
N GLU A 11 26.33 28.17 22.44
CA GLU A 11 26.98 28.02 23.75
C GLU A 11 27.93 29.18 24.04
N SER A 12 28.76 29.58 23.07
CA SER A 12 29.69 30.71 23.18
C SER A 12 28.96 32.03 23.42
N SER A 13 27.75 32.18 22.87
CA SER A 13 26.91 33.36 23.12
C SER A 13 26.51 33.53 24.58
N LEU A 14 26.45 32.43 25.37
CA LEU A 14 26.12 32.48 26.80
C LEU A 14 27.26 33.05 27.65
N TYR A 15 28.49 33.00 27.16
CA TYR A 15 29.69 33.50 27.84
C TYR A 15 30.07 34.92 27.40
N GLU A 16 29.34 35.51 26.45
CA GLU A 16 29.65 36.86 25.97
C GLU A 16 29.13 37.96 26.89
N SER A 17 30.00 38.96 27.11
CA SER A 17 29.73 40.05 28.05
C SER A 17 28.93 41.20 27.44
N SER A 18 29.03 41.42 26.13
CA SER A 18 28.28 42.46 25.43
C SER A 18 27.05 41.90 24.72
N ASN A 19 25.90 42.55 24.91
CA ASN A 19 24.64 42.08 24.35
C ASN A 19 24.63 42.08 22.81
N GLU A 20 25.33 43.03 22.19
CA GLU A 20 25.46 43.12 20.73
C GLU A 20 26.20 41.92 20.14
N ARG A 21 27.29 41.49 20.79
CA ARG A 21 28.12 40.36 20.34
C ARG A 21 27.42 39.02 20.59
N ARG A 22 26.66 38.93 21.68
CA ARG A 22 25.75 37.80 21.94
C ARG A 22 24.72 37.64 20.81
N LEU A 23 24.04 38.72 20.42
CA LEU A 23 23.05 38.69 19.33
C LEU A 23 23.72 38.33 17.99
N SER A 24 24.89 38.89 17.67
CA SER A 24 25.58 38.55 16.43
C SER A 24 26.02 37.08 16.35
N LEU A 25 26.41 36.47 17.48
CA LEU A 25 26.74 35.04 17.53
C LEU A 25 25.50 34.16 17.34
N LEU A 26 24.36 34.55 17.92
CA LEU A 26 23.09 33.86 17.71
C LEU A 26 22.65 33.95 16.25
N ASP A 27 22.70 35.13 15.64
CA ASP A 27 22.41 35.32 14.21
C ASP A 27 23.35 34.48 13.35
N LYS A 28 24.64 34.43 13.70
CA LYS A 28 25.60 33.59 12.99
C LYS A 28 25.30 32.10 13.14
N SER A 29 24.88 31.65 14.32
CA SER A 29 24.47 30.26 14.54
C SER A 29 23.25 29.87 13.70
N LEU A 30 22.29 30.78 13.55
CA LEU A 30 21.11 30.59 12.71
C LEU A 30 21.50 30.52 11.23
N ASP A 31 22.32 31.47 10.78
CA ASP A 31 22.85 31.54 9.41
C ASP A 31 23.58 30.25 9.02
N VAL A 32 24.45 29.74 9.91
CA VAL A 32 25.17 28.47 9.71
C VAL A 32 24.17 27.31 9.63
N ILE A 33 23.23 27.17 10.55
CA ILE A 33 22.25 26.06 10.51
C ILE A 33 21.43 26.08 9.22
N LEU A 34 20.93 27.25 8.82
CA LEU A 34 20.06 27.40 7.66
C LEU A 34 20.82 27.14 6.35
N THR A 35 21.99 27.75 6.20
CA THR A 35 22.85 27.57 5.02
C THR A 35 23.26 26.11 4.88
N GLU A 36 23.71 25.47 5.96
CA GLU A 36 24.14 24.08 5.95
C GLU A 36 22.99 23.11 5.68
N THR A 37 21.80 23.41 6.20
CA THR A 37 20.60 22.63 5.89
C THR A 37 20.24 22.75 4.41
N TYR A 38 20.35 23.96 3.86
CA TYR A 38 20.11 24.22 2.44
C TYR A 38 21.11 23.47 1.56
N GLU A 39 22.41 23.57 1.83
CA GLU A 39 23.46 22.90 1.07
C GLU A 39 23.32 21.38 1.12
N LYS A 40 23.04 20.80 2.29
CA LYS A 40 22.76 19.36 2.41
C LYS A 40 21.56 18.93 1.58
N MET A 41 20.49 19.73 1.57
CA MET A 41 19.32 19.43 0.76
C MET A 41 19.63 19.53 -0.74
N LEU A 42 20.44 20.51 -1.15
CA LEU A 42 20.89 20.68 -2.53
C LEU A 42 21.73 19.49 -3.00
N HIS A 43 22.71 19.08 -2.21
CA HIS A 43 23.52 17.89 -2.49
C HIS A 43 22.69 16.61 -2.51
N TYR A 44 21.75 16.45 -1.57
CA TYR A 44 20.81 15.34 -1.59
C TYR A 44 19.99 15.31 -2.88
N ALA A 45 19.41 16.44 -3.28
CA ALA A 45 18.60 16.53 -4.50
C ALA A 45 19.41 16.16 -5.75
N HIS A 46 20.65 16.64 -5.85
CA HIS A 46 21.54 16.27 -6.95
C HIS A 46 21.88 14.77 -6.95
N ASN A 47 22.22 14.22 -5.78
CA ASN A 47 22.58 12.81 -5.62
C ASN A 47 21.38 11.87 -5.82
N LEU A 48 20.16 12.35 -5.66
CA LEU A 48 18.93 11.58 -5.88
C LEU A 48 18.69 11.20 -7.35
N LYS A 49 19.29 11.94 -8.29
CA LYS A 49 19.06 11.76 -9.74
C LYS A 49 19.42 10.36 -10.22
N SER A 50 20.58 9.85 -9.82
CA SER A 50 21.05 8.53 -10.25
C SER A 50 20.20 7.39 -9.66
N PRO A 51 19.95 7.33 -8.34
CA PRO A 51 19.06 6.33 -7.75
C PRO A 51 17.63 6.36 -8.30
N ILE A 52 17.06 7.54 -8.53
CA ILE A 52 15.72 7.67 -9.13
C ILE A 52 15.72 7.14 -10.57
N THR A 53 16.73 7.48 -11.37
CA THR A 53 16.86 6.93 -12.73
C THR A 53 16.93 5.41 -12.68
N MET A 54 17.72 4.83 -11.78
CA MET A 54 17.81 3.37 -11.62
C MET A 54 16.47 2.74 -11.21
N LEU A 55 15.72 3.39 -10.31
CA LEU A 55 14.36 2.97 -9.95
C LEU A 55 13.40 3.05 -11.14
N HIS A 56 13.49 4.09 -11.97
CA HIS A 56 12.73 4.19 -13.22
C HIS A 56 13.08 3.08 -14.21
N MET A 57 14.38 2.79 -14.39
CA MET A 57 14.82 1.69 -15.26
C MET A 57 14.25 0.34 -14.78
N LEU A 58 14.32 0.07 -13.48
CA LEU A 58 13.86 -1.19 -12.90
C LEU A 58 12.32 -1.28 -12.81
N GLY A 59 11.64 -0.17 -12.51
CA GLY A 59 10.21 -0.13 -12.24
C GLY A 59 9.34 0.15 -13.47
N VAL A 60 9.90 0.71 -14.54
CA VAL A 60 9.16 1.04 -15.78
C VAL A 60 9.73 0.31 -16.97
N ILE A 61 11.03 0.43 -17.23
CA ILE A 61 11.63 -0.07 -18.48
C ILE A 61 11.81 -1.59 -18.48
N LEU A 62 12.33 -2.17 -17.39
CA LEU A 62 12.46 -3.62 -17.24
C LEU A 62 11.11 -4.36 -17.44
N PRO A 63 9.99 -3.89 -16.87
CA PRO A 63 8.67 -4.44 -17.16
C PRO A 63 8.34 -4.40 -18.66
N ILE A 64 8.45 -3.24 -19.31
CA ILE A 64 8.11 -3.07 -20.73
C ILE A 64 8.93 -4.03 -21.60
N LEU A 65 10.24 -4.10 -21.35
CA LEU A 65 11.12 -5.05 -22.03
C LEU A 65 10.71 -6.49 -21.75
N GLY A 66 10.37 -6.80 -20.50
CA GLY A 66 9.86 -8.10 -20.06
C GLY A 66 8.64 -8.54 -20.86
N LEU A 67 7.69 -7.63 -21.11
CA LEU A 67 6.50 -7.91 -21.91
C LEU A 67 6.86 -8.20 -23.37
N VAL A 68 7.81 -7.46 -23.95
CA VAL A 68 8.26 -7.65 -25.34
C VAL A 68 9.00 -8.98 -25.53
N ILE A 69 9.83 -9.40 -24.57
CA ILE A 69 10.61 -10.65 -24.67
C ILE A 69 9.81 -11.90 -24.27
N LEU A 70 8.68 -11.73 -23.58
CA LEU A 70 7.86 -12.82 -23.06
C LEU A 70 7.50 -13.89 -24.11
N PRO A 71 7.08 -13.54 -25.34
CA PRO A 71 6.75 -14.54 -26.37
C PRO A 71 7.96 -15.41 -26.75
N LEU A 72 9.17 -14.83 -26.75
CA LEU A 72 10.40 -15.58 -27.02
C LEU A 72 10.67 -16.57 -25.88
N VAL A 73 10.60 -16.12 -24.63
CA VAL A 73 10.83 -16.98 -23.46
C VAL A 73 9.85 -18.15 -23.44
N VAL A 74 8.57 -17.91 -23.69
CA VAL A 74 7.55 -18.97 -23.69
C VAL A 74 7.75 -19.95 -24.86
N ASN A 75 8.13 -19.47 -26.04
CA ASN A 75 8.34 -20.33 -27.21
C ASN A 75 9.64 -21.15 -27.15
N PHE A 76 10.70 -20.60 -26.56
CA PHE A 76 12.02 -21.24 -26.51
C PHE A 76 12.28 -22.01 -25.21
N MET A 77 11.62 -21.65 -24.10
CA MET A 77 11.80 -22.30 -22.80
C MET A 77 10.52 -23.07 -22.41
N GLY A 78 10.40 -24.32 -22.90
CA GLY A 78 9.19 -25.14 -22.70
C GLY A 78 8.82 -25.49 -21.26
N ASN A 79 9.69 -25.22 -20.28
CA ASN A 79 9.42 -25.43 -18.85
C ASN A 79 8.92 -24.19 -18.10
N VAL A 80 8.83 -23.03 -18.76
CA VAL A 80 8.39 -21.79 -18.11
C VAL A 80 6.86 -21.70 -18.15
N LYS A 81 6.23 -22.06 -17.03
CA LYS A 81 4.78 -21.93 -16.84
C LYS A 81 4.36 -20.50 -16.51
N TRP A 82 3.12 -20.15 -16.82
CA TRP A 82 2.54 -18.80 -16.66
C TRP A 82 2.66 -18.26 -15.22
N TYR A 83 2.61 -19.12 -14.20
CA TYR A 83 2.67 -18.70 -12.80
C TYR A 83 4.06 -18.19 -12.40
N HIS A 84 5.15 -18.67 -13.01
CA HIS A 84 6.50 -18.16 -12.75
C HIS A 84 6.62 -16.70 -13.19
N LEU A 85 6.07 -16.38 -14.38
CA LEU A 85 6.01 -15.02 -14.88
C LEU A 85 5.08 -14.14 -14.05
N ALA A 86 3.90 -14.66 -13.72
CA ALA A 86 2.94 -13.94 -12.91
C ALA A 86 3.51 -13.54 -11.54
N MET A 87 4.25 -14.44 -10.89
CA MET A 87 4.90 -14.16 -9.60
C MET A 87 6.04 -13.14 -9.73
N GLY A 88 6.90 -13.28 -10.75
CA GLY A 88 8.00 -12.35 -10.98
C GLY A 88 7.52 -10.93 -11.24
N TYR A 89 6.53 -10.78 -12.12
CA TYR A 89 6.10 -9.48 -12.61
C TYR A 89 5.08 -8.79 -11.70
N ASN A 90 4.11 -9.52 -11.15
CA ASN A 90 3.06 -8.91 -10.31
C ASN A 90 3.43 -8.82 -8.83
N VAL A 91 4.42 -9.60 -8.36
CA VAL A 91 4.77 -9.66 -6.93
C VAL A 91 6.22 -9.24 -6.71
N ALA A 92 7.20 -9.96 -7.28
CA ALA A 92 8.60 -9.73 -6.97
C ALA A 92 9.09 -8.33 -7.42
N LEU A 93 8.71 -7.88 -8.62
CA LEU A 93 9.13 -6.59 -9.16
C LEU A 93 8.55 -5.41 -8.36
N PRO A 94 7.22 -5.30 -8.11
CA PRO A 94 6.66 -4.22 -7.30
C PRO A 94 7.25 -4.15 -5.88
N ILE A 95 7.46 -5.30 -5.24
CA ILE A 95 8.09 -5.36 -3.91
C ILE A 95 9.52 -4.83 -3.96
N SER A 96 10.31 -5.24 -4.97
CA SER A 96 11.69 -4.79 -5.14
C SER A 96 11.76 -3.29 -5.37
N VAL A 97 10.92 -2.75 -6.26
CA VAL A 97 10.80 -1.31 -6.52
C VAL A 97 10.42 -0.55 -5.24
N TYR A 98 9.43 -1.05 -4.49
CA TYR A 98 8.97 -0.42 -3.26
C TYR A 98 10.08 -0.35 -2.20
N LEU A 99 10.78 -1.46 -1.96
CA LEU A 99 11.87 -1.51 -0.97
C LEU A 99 13.01 -0.58 -1.36
N LEU A 100 13.39 -0.57 -2.63
CA LEU A 100 14.46 0.28 -3.12
C LEU A 100 14.07 1.76 -3.08
N GLY A 101 12.85 2.09 -3.48
CA GLY A 101 12.30 3.45 -3.37
C GLY A 101 12.26 3.94 -1.94
N LYS A 102 11.82 3.10 -1.00
CA LYS A 102 11.85 3.42 0.43
C LYS A 102 13.28 3.66 0.92
N LYS A 103 14.25 2.84 0.50
CA LYS A 103 15.66 3.00 0.86
C LYS A 103 16.25 4.30 0.32
N ILE A 104 15.93 4.68 -0.93
CA ILE A 104 16.39 5.93 -1.56
C ILE A 104 15.78 7.14 -0.87
N LEU A 105 14.49 7.12 -0.54
CA LEU A 105 13.82 8.25 0.11
C LEU A 105 14.20 8.40 1.59
N ALA A 106 14.58 7.32 2.25
CA ALA A 106 15.02 7.34 3.65
C ALA A 106 16.36 8.06 3.87
N THR A 107 17.12 8.38 2.81
CA THR A 107 18.36 9.17 2.93
C THR A 107 18.12 10.68 2.93
N ARG A 108 16.86 11.13 2.90
CA ARG A 108 16.51 12.56 2.96
C ARG A 108 17.09 13.22 4.21
N PRO A 109 17.98 14.24 4.08
CA PRO A 109 18.53 14.95 5.22
C PRO A 109 17.46 15.75 5.96
N THR A 110 17.70 15.97 7.26
CA THR A 110 16.89 16.77 8.21
C THR A 110 15.41 16.41 8.33
N GLY A 111 14.99 15.25 7.82
CA GLY A 111 13.65 14.70 8.01
C GLY A 111 13.49 13.97 9.34
N TYR A 112 13.55 14.67 10.47
CA TYR A 112 12.85 14.17 11.65
C TYR A 112 11.36 14.23 11.33
N GLY A 113 10.79 13.09 10.93
CA GLY A 113 9.35 12.95 10.85
C GLY A 113 8.77 13.29 12.21
N ASP A 114 7.66 14.02 12.22
CA ASP A 114 6.84 14.29 13.40
C ASP A 114 6.76 12.99 14.22
N THR A 115 7.40 12.96 15.38
CA THR A 115 7.29 11.79 16.27
C THR A 115 5.85 11.75 16.71
N ASP A 116 5.10 10.73 16.29
CA ASP A 116 3.69 10.59 16.65
C ASP A 116 3.60 10.53 18.19
N THR A 117 3.29 11.66 18.81
CA THR A 117 3.21 11.84 20.27
C THR A 117 2.11 10.97 20.88
N SER A 118 1.28 10.35 20.04
CA SER A 118 0.31 9.33 20.39
C SER A 118 0.94 8.01 20.86
N ASP A 119 2.15 7.67 20.39
CA ASP A 119 2.86 6.45 20.82
C ASP A 119 3.65 6.68 22.13
N ALA A 120 4.01 7.93 22.44
CA ALA A 120 4.68 8.30 23.70
C ALA A 120 3.73 8.36 24.91
N ASN A 121 2.42 8.59 24.68
CA ASN A 121 1.42 8.71 25.74
C ASN A 121 0.45 7.51 25.75
N PRO A 122 0.47 6.66 26.80
CA PRO A 122 -0.44 5.50 26.93
C PRO A 122 -1.94 5.87 26.84
N ASN A 123 -2.30 7.07 27.31
CA ASN A 123 -3.67 7.60 27.27
C ASN A 123 -4.16 7.94 25.85
N LEU A 124 -3.24 8.21 24.90
CA LEU A 124 -3.58 8.50 23.51
C LEU A 124 -3.78 7.21 22.68
N LYS A 125 -3.14 6.10 23.11
CA LYS A 125 -3.29 4.77 22.49
C LYS A 125 -4.73 4.26 22.49
N LYS A 126 -5.54 4.67 23.47
CA LYS A 126 -6.98 4.36 23.57
C LYS A 126 -7.82 4.96 22.43
N TYR A 127 -7.34 6.04 21.78
CA TYR A 127 -8.03 6.65 20.64
C TYR A 127 -7.67 6.00 19.29
N LYS A 128 -6.71 5.06 19.27
CA LYS A 128 -6.40 4.21 18.11
C LYS A 128 -7.52 3.18 17.86
N ASP A 129 -8.20 2.78 18.94
CA ASP A 129 -9.42 1.97 18.87
C ASP A 129 -10.61 2.87 18.54
N VAL A 130 -11.38 2.46 17.53
CA VAL A 130 -12.49 3.25 17.01
C VAL A 130 -13.78 2.74 17.60
N ILE A 131 -14.48 3.60 18.31
CA ILE A 131 -15.89 3.41 18.66
C ILE A 131 -16.73 3.72 17.41
N ILE A 132 -17.35 2.69 16.85
CA ILE A 132 -18.27 2.83 15.72
C ILE A 132 -19.68 2.66 16.28
N ASN A 133 -20.48 3.72 16.24
CA ASN A 133 -21.91 3.62 16.55
C ASN A 133 -22.64 3.18 15.28
N LEU A 134 -23.00 1.91 15.21
CA LEU A 134 -23.83 1.36 14.16
C LEU A 134 -25.15 0.90 14.80
N ALA A 135 -26.25 1.56 14.42
CA ALA A 135 -27.61 1.20 14.87
C ALA A 135 -27.78 1.06 16.40
N GLY A 136 -27.29 2.03 17.18
CA GLY A 136 -27.53 2.10 18.63
C GLY A 136 -26.69 1.17 19.50
N LEU A 137 -25.84 0.30 18.93
CA LEU A 137 -24.88 -0.51 19.67
C LEU A 137 -23.47 0.09 19.62
N GLU A 138 -22.91 0.41 20.79
CA GLU A 138 -21.52 0.87 20.93
C GLU A 138 -20.57 -0.34 20.93
N ILE A 139 -20.11 -0.79 19.76
CA ILE A 139 -19.17 -1.92 19.70
C ILE A 139 -17.74 -1.39 19.59
N ARG A 140 -16.92 -1.68 20.61
CA ARG A 140 -15.47 -1.47 20.56
C ARG A 140 -14.83 -2.61 19.78
N LEU A 141 -14.57 -2.39 18.50
CA LEU A 141 -13.86 -3.35 17.66
C LEU A 141 -12.50 -2.78 17.28
N ASN A 142 -11.47 -3.62 17.39
CA ASN A 142 -10.17 -3.31 16.80
C ASN A 142 -10.38 -3.10 15.29
N PRO A 143 -10.03 -1.92 14.73
CA PRO A 143 -10.23 -1.61 13.32
C PRO A 143 -9.66 -2.66 12.37
N ILE A 144 -8.58 -3.34 12.77
CA ILE A 144 -7.97 -4.44 12.01
C ILE A 144 -8.96 -5.60 11.84
N ILE A 145 -9.59 -6.04 12.93
CA ILE A 145 -10.49 -7.20 12.92
C ILE A 145 -11.70 -6.90 12.05
N PHE A 146 -12.29 -5.71 12.19
CA PHE A 146 -13.45 -5.30 11.41
C PHE A 146 -13.16 -5.22 9.91
N SER A 147 -12.05 -4.59 9.53
CA SER A 147 -11.63 -4.49 8.12
C SER A 147 -11.31 -5.85 7.51
N VAL A 148 -10.59 -6.70 8.24
CA VAL A 148 -10.25 -8.05 7.79
C VAL A 148 -11.52 -8.89 7.63
N PHE A 149 -12.47 -8.79 8.57
CA PHE A 149 -13.75 -9.50 8.48
C PHE A 149 -14.51 -9.13 7.20
N ILE A 150 -14.66 -7.84 6.91
CA ILE A 150 -15.30 -7.37 5.68
C ILE A 150 -14.54 -7.84 4.44
N GLY A 151 -13.21 -7.77 4.45
CA GLY A 151 -12.37 -8.29 3.36
C GLY A 151 -12.57 -9.78 3.10
N ILE A 152 -12.63 -10.59 4.16
CA ILE A 152 -12.85 -12.04 4.07
C ILE A 152 -14.23 -12.34 3.49
N VAL A 153 -15.29 -11.66 3.95
CA VAL A 153 -16.65 -11.86 3.42
C VAL A 153 -16.69 -11.63 1.91
N PHE A 154 -16.12 -10.52 1.43
CA PHE A 154 -16.08 -10.22 0.00
C PHE A 154 -15.16 -11.17 -0.79
N LEU A 155 -14.05 -11.62 -0.20
CA LEU A 155 -13.18 -12.63 -0.81
C LEU A 155 -13.88 -13.99 -0.94
N LEU A 156 -14.64 -14.41 0.07
CA LEU A 156 -15.42 -15.66 0.01
C LEU A 156 -16.48 -15.61 -1.10
N ILE A 157 -17.15 -14.47 -1.26
CA ILE A 157 -18.08 -14.24 -2.38
C ILE A 157 -17.32 -14.33 -3.71
N GLY A 158 -16.16 -13.68 -3.82
CA GLY A 158 -15.38 -13.68 -5.05
C GLY A 158 -14.78 -15.03 -5.43
N PHE A 159 -14.35 -15.83 -4.45
CA PHE A 159 -13.85 -17.20 -4.65
C PHE A 159 -14.95 -18.25 -4.70
N SER A 160 -16.22 -17.88 -4.52
CA SER A 160 -17.33 -18.84 -4.54
C SER A 160 -17.38 -19.73 -5.79
N PRO A 161 -17.08 -19.28 -7.02
CA PRO A 161 -17.02 -20.18 -8.18
C PRO A 161 -15.93 -21.24 -8.05
N LEU A 162 -14.79 -20.91 -7.44
CA LEU A 162 -13.71 -21.89 -7.26
C LEU A 162 -14.07 -22.90 -6.16
N ILE A 163 -14.70 -22.44 -5.09
CA ILE A 163 -15.13 -23.26 -3.95
C ILE A 163 -16.23 -24.24 -4.39
N MET A 164 -17.21 -23.78 -5.18
CA MET A 164 -18.28 -24.63 -5.71
C MET A 164 -17.73 -25.75 -6.60
N HIS A 165 -16.75 -25.43 -7.45
CA HIS A 165 -16.07 -26.43 -8.28
C HIS A 165 -15.32 -27.47 -7.45
N ALA A 166 -14.58 -27.03 -6.44
CA ALA A 166 -13.85 -27.93 -5.53
C ALA A 166 -14.78 -28.81 -4.67
N ALA A 167 -15.98 -28.32 -4.37
CA ALA A 167 -17.01 -29.06 -3.63
C ALA A 167 -17.83 -30.03 -4.52
N GLY A 168 -17.58 -30.06 -5.84
CA GLY A 168 -18.33 -30.90 -6.79
C GLY A 168 -19.78 -30.47 -6.99
N ILE A 169 -20.11 -29.20 -6.69
CA ILE A 169 -21.47 -28.68 -6.87
C ILE A 169 -21.66 -28.38 -8.37
N PRO A 170 -22.71 -28.94 -9.01
CA PRO A 170 -22.98 -28.65 -10.41
C PRO A 170 -23.32 -27.18 -10.62
N ASP A 171 -23.04 -26.68 -11.82
CA ASP A 171 -23.32 -25.28 -12.19
C ASP A 171 -24.83 -25.00 -12.20
N ILE A 172 -25.18 -23.73 -12.13
CA ILE A 172 -26.57 -23.25 -12.15
C ILE A 172 -26.98 -23.04 -13.62
N PRO A 173 -27.95 -23.81 -14.15
CA PRO A 173 -28.48 -23.60 -15.49
C PRO A 173 -29.30 -22.31 -15.55
N LEU A 174 -29.03 -21.51 -16.58
CA LEU A 174 -29.67 -20.24 -16.86
C LEU A 174 -30.36 -20.37 -18.23
N TYR A 175 -31.62 -20.79 -18.23
CA TYR A 175 -32.51 -20.88 -19.39
C TYR A 175 -32.22 -22.00 -20.41
N GLY A 176 -33.29 -22.70 -20.82
CA GLY A 176 -33.27 -23.84 -21.76
C GLY A 176 -32.74 -25.12 -21.12
N GLU A 177 -33.32 -26.28 -21.45
CA GLU A 177 -32.76 -27.59 -21.10
C GLU A 177 -31.86 -28.06 -22.24
N ASP A 178 -30.61 -28.39 -21.92
CA ASP A 178 -29.65 -28.97 -22.87
C ASP A 178 -28.82 -30.04 -22.15
N SER A 179 -28.99 -31.30 -22.54
CA SER A 179 -28.28 -32.44 -21.95
C SER A 179 -26.81 -32.53 -22.35
N THR A 180 -26.35 -31.67 -23.26
CA THR A 180 -24.97 -31.67 -23.76
C THR A 180 -24.05 -30.71 -23.00
N SER A 181 -24.60 -29.83 -22.16
CA SER A 181 -23.82 -28.89 -21.36
C SER A 181 -23.60 -29.41 -19.93
N PRO A 182 -22.45 -29.12 -19.28
CA PRO A 182 -22.16 -29.56 -17.91
C PRO A 182 -23.16 -29.09 -16.85
N CYS A 183 -24.01 -28.10 -17.18
CA CYS A 183 -25.02 -27.53 -16.30
C CYS A 183 -26.46 -27.96 -16.61
N GLY A 184 -26.68 -28.71 -17.70
CA GLY A 184 -28.03 -29.12 -18.12
C GLY A 184 -28.86 -28.02 -18.78
N GLY A 185 -28.27 -26.87 -19.13
CA GLY A 185 -28.97 -25.77 -19.80
C GLY A 185 -28.18 -25.04 -20.88
N MET A 186 -28.85 -24.20 -21.67
CA MET A 186 -28.25 -23.51 -22.82
C MET A 186 -27.20 -22.47 -22.39
N PHE A 187 -27.39 -21.83 -21.24
CA PHE A 187 -26.38 -20.99 -20.60
C PHE A 187 -26.09 -21.48 -19.18
N CYS A 188 -24.83 -21.57 -18.81
CA CYS A 188 -24.42 -21.89 -17.45
C CYS A 188 -23.89 -20.61 -16.77
N LEU A 189 -24.31 -20.33 -15.53
CA LEU A 189 -23.95 -19.09 -14.83
C LEU A 189 -22.44 -18.99 -14.54
N LEU A 190 -21.83 -20.09 -14.07
CA LEU A 190 -20.41 -20.16 -13.74
C LEU A 190 -19.56 -20.64 -14.92
N GLY A 191 -20.15 -21.33 -15.89
CA GLY A 191 -19.59 -21.67 -17.18
C GLY A 191 -18.43 -22.65 -17.14
N TYR A 192 -18.56 -23.72 -16.35
CA TYR A 192 -17.56 -24.79 -16.38
C TYR A 192 -17.59 -25.57 -17.69
N LYS A 193 -16.42 -25.92 -18.22
CA LYS A 193 -16.30 -26.63 -19.51
C LYS A 193 -15.43 -27.87 -19.36
N GLU A 194 -15.75 -28.93 -20.08
CA GLU A 194 -14.85 -30.08 -20.19
C GLU A 194 -13.66 -29.72 -21.09
N SER A 195 -12.45 -30.06 -20.63
CA SER A 195 -11.23 -29.79 -21.37
C SER A 195 -11.06 -30.76 -22.53
N THR A 196 -10.82 -30.20 -23.72
CA THR A 196 -10.52 -30.91 -24.97
C THR A 196 -9.02 -31.12 -25.20
N ALA A 197 -8.18 -30.67 -24.27
CA ALA A 197 -6.73 -30.84 -24.38
C ALA A 197 -6.31 -32.30 -24.09
N PRO A 198 -5.40 -32.89 -24.88
CA PRO A 198 -5.03 -34.31 -24.77
C PRO A 198 -4.41 -34.72 -23.42
N GLU A 199 -3.88 -33.77 -22.65
CA GLU A 199 -3.30 -34.02 -21.31
C GLU A 199 -4.30 -33.93 -20.15
N THR A 200 -5.48 -33.33 -20.37
CA THR A 200 -6.52 -33.11 -19.34
C THR A 200 -7.91 -33.51 -19.87
N LEU A 201 -7.96 -34.53 -20.72
CA LEU A 201 -9.18 -34.94 -21.41
C LEU A 201 -10.27 -35.33 -20.40
N GLY A 202 -11.43 -34.68 -20.48
CA GLY A 202 -12.58 -34.95 -19.59
C GLY A 202 -12.49 -34.32 -18.20
N GLN A 203 -11.45 -33.50 -17.92
CA GLN A 203 -11.44 -32.68 -16.70
C GLN A 203 -12.31 -31.44 -16.91
N ILE A 204 -13.18 -31.15 -15.95
CA ILE A 204 -13.96 -29.91 -15.91
C ILE A 204 -13.01 -28.77 -15.54
N VAL A 205 -12.77 -27.83 -16.45
CA VAL A 205 -11.84 -26.71 -16.28
C VAL A 205 -12.60 -25.39 -16.24
N GLY A 206 -12.20 -24.57 -15.26
CA GLY A 206 -12.44 -23.13 -15.16
C GLY A 206 -13.89 -22.75 -14.84
N PRO A 207 -14.12 -21.59 -14.22
CA PRO A 207 -15.39 -20.90 -14.36
C PRO A 207 -15.25 -19.79 -15.43
N TYR A 208 -15.80 -20.01 -16.63
CA TYR A 208 -15.73 -19.07 -17.76
C TYR A 208 -17.03 -18.28 -17.99
N GLY A 209 -18.02 -18.45 -17.12
CA GLY A 209 -19.33 -17.85 -17.22
C GLY A 209 -19.36 -16.37 -16.83
N LEU A 210 -20.40 -15.68 -17.27
CA LEU A 210 -20.64 -14.27 -16.95
C LEU A 210 -20.80 -14.05 -15.44
N GLY A 211 -21.43 -14.99 -14.73
CA GLY A 211 -21.59 -14.93 -13.27
C GLY A 211 -20.26 -15.04 -12.54
N ALA A 212 -19.36 -15.91 -13.01
CA ALA A 212 -18.03 -16.03 -12.45
C ALA A 212 -17.18 -14.76 -12.67
N ALA A 213 -17.30 -14.14 -13.84
CA ALA A 213 -16.66 -12.86 -14.12
C ALA A 213 -17.16 -11.75 -13.19
N MET A 214 -18.48 -11.64 -12.97
CA MET A 214 -19.04 -10.68 -12.01
C MET A 214 -18.59 -10.94 -10.58
N LEU A 215 -18.55 -12.21 -10.15
CA LEU A 215 -18.09 -12.58 -8.81
C LEU A 215 -16.60 -12.24 -8.61
N SER A 216 -15.77 -12.35 -9.64
CA SER A 216 -14.34 -12.01 -9.55
C SER A 216 -14.09 -10.54 -9.14
N LEU A 217 -15.00 -9.61 -9.46
CA LEU A 217 -14.91 -8.21 -9.04
C LEU A 217 -14.95 -8.04 -7.53
N PHE A 218 -15.61 -8.96 -6.80
CA PHE A 218 -15.66 -8.95 -5.35
C PHE A 218 -14.30 -9.25 -4.71
N ILE A 219 -13.37 -9.91 -5.42
CA ILE A 219 -11.99 -10.12 -4.95
C ILE A 219 -11.27 -8.77 -4.85
N VAL A 220 -11.32 -7.97 -5.92
CA VAL A 220 -10.67 -6.65 -5.96
C VAL A 220 -11.36 -5.67 -5.01
N LEU A 221 -12.70 -5.66 -4.98
CA LEU A 221 -13.47 -4.85 -4.05
C LEU A 221 -13.22 -5.23 -2.59
N GLY A 222 -13.12 -6.53 -2.28
CA GLY A 222 -12.85 -7.01 -0.92
C GLY A 222 -11.48 -6.56 -0.40
N ALA A 223 -10.44 -6.71 -1.21
CA ALA A 223 -9.11 -6.22 -0.86
C ALA A 223 -9.08 -4.68 -0.71
N GLY A 224 -9.70 -3.96 -1.65
CA GLY A 224 -9.76 -2.49 -1.62
C GLY A 224 -10.53 -1.94 -0.43
N LEU A 225 -11.72 -2.46 -0.15
CA LEU A 225 -12.56 -2.04 0.97
C LEU A 225 -11.91 -2.37 2.32
N SER A 226 -11.30 -3.54 2.46
CA SER A 226 -10.60 -3.93 3.70
C SER A 226 -9.51 -2.91 4.06
N ILE A 227 -8.60 -2.63 3.12
CA ILE A 227 -7.51 -1.67 3.32
C ILE A 227 -8.05 -0.24 3.53
N GLY A 228 -9.01 0.18 2.69
CA GLY A 228 -9.60 1.52 2.76
C GLY A 228 -10.32 1.80 4.09
N ILE A 229 -11.14 0.85 4.56
CA ILE A 229 -11.85 0.96 5.84
C ILE A 229 -10.85 0.99 6.99
N TYR A 230 -9.78 0.18 6.93
CA TYR A 230 -8.76 0.13 7.99
C TYR A 230 -8.12 1.51 8.20
N TYR A 231 -7.63 2.14 7.12
CA TYR A 231 -7.00 3.44 7.21
C TYR A 231 -8.00 4.56 7.54
N LYS A 232 -9.23 4.49 7.02
CA LYS A 232 -10.28 5.48 7.31
C LYS A 232 -10.65 5.47 8.79
N LEU A 233 -10.82 4.29 9.39
CA LEU A 233 -11.14 4.16 10.81
C LEU A 233 -9.96 4.63 11.67
N ARG A 234 -8.75 4.10 11.44
CA ARG A 234 -7.56 4.45 12.22
C ARG A 234 -7.25 5.95 12.21
N SER A 235 -7.44 6.62 11.07
CA SER A 235 -7.05 8.03 10.92
C SER A 235 -8.09 9.01 11.47
N LYS A 236 -9.36 8.62 11.60
CA LYS A 236 -10.46 9.54 11.93
C LYS A 236 -10.26 10.25 13.28
N ASN A 237 -9.84 9.51 14.31
CA ASN A 237 -9.63 10.07 15.64
C ASN A 237 -8.36 10.93 15.70
N ILE A 238 -7.29 10.49 15.03
CA ILE A 238 -6.01 11.21 14.96
C ILE A 238 -6.19 12.56 14.26
N ILE A 239 -6.91 12.59 13.14
CA ILE A 239 -7.22 13.83 12.40
C ILE A 239 -8.00 14.79 13.30
N LYS A 240 -9.00 14.31 14.04
CA LYS A 240 -9.79 15.13 14.95
C LYS A 240 -8.95 15.73 16.08
N ILE A 241 -7.97 14.99 16.60
CA ILE A 241 -7.02 15.52 17.60
C ILE A 241 -6.13 16.58 16.96
N ARG A 242 -5.58 16.33 15.77
CA ARG A 242 -4.74 17.27 15.03
C ARG A 242 -5.45 18.58 14.73
N GLU A 243 -6.72 18.54 14.32
CA GLU A 243 -7.53 19.74 14.10
C GLU A 243 -7.75 20.56 15.37
N ARG A 244 -7.95 19.89 16.51
CA ARG A 244 -8.04 20.57 17.82
C ARG A 244 -6.73 21.23 18.21
N SER A 245 -5.59 20.55 18.02
CA SER A 245 -4.27 21.13 18.28
C SER A 245 -4.02 22.36 17.40
N LYS A 246 -4.30 22.27 16.10
CA LYS A 246 -4.19 23.42 15.19
C LYS A 246 -5.08 24.60 15.61
N LYS A 247 -6.29 24.33 16.11
CA LYS A 247 -7.18 25.36 16.60
C LYS A 247 -6.61 26.05 17.84
N LEU A 248 -6.08 25.28 18.78
CA LEU A 248 -5.43 25.83 19.98
C LEU A 248 -4.19 26.66 19.61
N GLU A 249 -3.33 26.15 18.72
CA GLU A 249 -2.16 26.90 18.22
C GLU A 249 -2.57 28.24 17.60
N ALA A 250 -3.66 28.27 16.83
CA ALA A 250 -4.19 29.51 16.27
C ALA A 250 -4.75 30.48 17.34
N GLU A 251 -5.32 29.96 18.43
CA GLU A 251 -5.82 30.75 19.57
C GLU A 251 -4.67 31.32 20.44
N PHE A 252 -3.50 30.66 20.46
CA PHE A 252 -2.30 31.14 21.19
C PHE A 252 -1.34 31.98 20.33
N ALA A 253 -1.49 31.93 19.00
CA ALA A 253 -0.69 32.73 18.07
C ALA A 253 -1.24 34.16 17.84
N SER A 254 -2.35 34.53 18.49
CA SER A 254 -2.92 35.89 18.55
C SER A 254 -2.66 36.53 19.91
#